data_AF-A0A1H5AQE2-F1
#
_entry.id   AF-A0A1H5AQE2-F1
#
_cell.length_a   1.000
_cell.length_b   1.000
_cell.length_c   1.000
_cell.angle_alpha   90.00
_cell.angle_beta   90.00
_cell.angle_gamma   90.00
#
_symmetry.space_group_name_H-M   'P 1'
#
loop_
_entity.id
_entity.type
_entity.pdbx_description
1 polymer ?
#
loop_
_entity_poly.entity_id
_entity_poly.type
_entity_poly.pdbx_seq_one_letter_code
_entity_poly.pdbx_strand_id
1 'polypeptide(L)'
;MEIETINDLLNPGYLPFESGYKPLKDDRWLVAALTRMPGCRAKMIDWWFSWLGGIDQYKLWHPRDHVFSDWENRIDGKYIGSSHLVHEYLAGEGSPLYKLRINIRDPKEFYDPKRFEQSGAFAITAIIGDLEHPVNFGRMTHFIRDTDYGCEMRSRFWLGYMASRDPTAAFTEPQQRDLRRQHVTEELARRLHQHAVEEMGYLAEILPTLYRRVTQDNTF
;
A
#
# COMPACT_ATOMS: atom_id res chain seq x y z
N MET A 1 0.23 0.95 -16.56
CA MET A 1 1.41 0.36 -15.90
C MET A 1 0.97 -0.99 -15.39
N GLU A 2 1.35 -2.04 -16.11
CA GLU A 2 1.25 -3.40 -15.58
C GLU A 2 2.37 -3.59 -14.55
N ILE A 3 2.28 -4.57 -13.65
CA ILE A 3 3.29 -4.73 -12.59
C ILE A 3 4.68 -5.05 -13.15
N GLU A 4 4.76 -5.69 -14.32
CA GLU A 4 6.01 -6.02 -15.01
C GLU A 4 6.79 -4.74 -15.40
N THR A 5 6.09 -3.60 -15.49
CA THR A 5 6.65 -2.28 -15.77
C THR A 5 6.89 -1.45 -14.50
N ILE A 6 6.81 -2.04 -13.31
CA ILE A 6 6.95 -1.34 -12.02
C ILE A 6 8.27 -0.56 -11.91
N ASN A 7 9.34 -1.04 -12.54
CA ASN A 7 10.63 -0.37 -12.58
C ASN A 7 10.60 1.00 -13.29
N ASP A 8 9.52 1.34 -14.00
CA ASP A 8 9.33 2.70 -14.53
C ASP A 8 9.11 3.74 -13.43
N LEU A 9 8.70 3.33 -12.22
CA LEU A 9 8.65 4.22 -11.05
C LEU A 9 10.05 4.71 -10.65
N LEU A 10 11.10 3.95 -10.96
CA LEU A 10 12.50 4.31 -10.67
C LEU A 10 13.05 5.38 -11.62
N ASN A 11 12.36 5.64 -12.73
CA ASN A 11 12.81 6.65 -13.70
C ASN A 11 12.63 8.06 -13.12
N PRO A 12 13.52 9.02 -13.47
CA PRO A 12 13.35 10.41 -13.08
C PRO A 12 12.00 11.00 -13.54
N GLY A 13 11.50 11.98 -12.78
CA GLY A 13 10.26 12.67 -13.10
C GLY A 13 9.01 11.88 -12.71
N TYR A 14 7.98 11.98 -13.56
CA TYR A 14 6.64 11.43 -13.37
C TYR A 14 6.22 10.61 -14.58
N LEU A 15 5.31 9.67 -14.34
CA LEU A 15 4.68 8.89 -15.39
C LEU A 15 3.36 9.55 -15.83
N PRO A 16 2.80 9.19 -16.99
CA PRO A 16 1.55 9.79 -17.47
C PRO A 16 0.31 9.57 -16.58
N PHE A 17 0.36 8.64 -15.62
CA PHE A 17 -0.76 8.26 -14.77
C PHE A 17 -0.29 8.13 -13.31
N GLU A 18 -0.24 9.25 -12.60
CA GLU A 18 0.20 9.32 -11.19
C GLU A 18 -0.96 9.24 -10.19
N SER A 19 -2.19 9.55 -10.61
CA SER A 19 -3.37 9.49 -9.75
C SER A 19 -4.62 9.11 -10.54
N GLY A 20 -5.48 8.28 -9.95
CA GLY A 20 -6.72 7.78 -10.51
C GLY A 20 -6.77 6.26 -10.57
N TYR A 21 -7.80 5.71 -11.20
CA TYR A 21 -7.95 4.28 -11.41
C TYR A 21 -8.33 3.97 -12.86
N LYS A 22 -7.93 2.80 -13.37
CA LYS A 22 -8.27 2.36 -14.73
C LYS A 22 -8.25 0.83 -14.87
N PRO A 23 -9.02 0.26 -15.81
CA PRO A 23 -8.93 -1.15 -16.11
C PRO A 23 -7.56 -1.51 -16.71
N LEU A 24 -7.12 -2.72 -16.42
CA LEU A 24 -6.03 -3.43 -17.07
C LEU A 24 -6.62 -4.62 -17.86
N LYS A 25 -5.75 -5.39 -18.53
CA LYS A 25 -6.19 -6.63 -19.21
C LYS A 25 -6.74 -7.64 -18.21
N ASP A 26 -7.64 -8.52 -18.69
CA ASP A 26 -8.20 -9.65 -17.94
C ASP A 26 -9.00 -9.29 -16.69
N ASP A 27 -9.84 -8.25 -16.76
CA ASP A 27 -10.70 -7.82 -15.64
C ASP A 27 -9.90 -7.39 -14.39
N ARG A 28 -8.65 -6.93 -14.60
CA ARG A 28 -7.77 -6.38 -13.55
C ARG A 28 -7.90 -4.86 -13.49
N TRP A 29 -7.46 -4.28 -12.39
CA TRP A 29 -7.51 -2.83 -12.20
C TRP A 29 -6.17 -2.29 -11.71
N LEU A 30 -5.82 -1.10 -12.18
CA LEU A 30 -4.75 -0.29 -11.63
C LEU A 30 -5.35 0.88 -10.88
N VAL A 31 -4.97 1.04 -9.62
CA VAL A 31 -5.15 2.28 -8.86
C VAL A 31 -3.79 2.94 -8.69
N ALA A 32 -3.72 4.25 -8.93
CA ALA A 32 -2.56 5.08 -8.69
C ALA A 32 -2.96 6.24 -7.78
N ALA A 33 -2.09 6.59 -6.84
CA ALA A 33 -2.24 7.80 -6.05
C ALA A 33 -0.88 8.48 -5.91
N LEU A 34 -0.87 9.80 -6.04
CA LEU A 34 0.29 10.64 -5.77
C LEU A 34 -0.06 11.57 -4.63
N THR A 35 0.63 11.42 -3.52
CA THR A 35 0.47 12.27 -2.35
C THR A 35 1.77 13.02 -2.11
N ARG A 36 1.69 14.35 -2.12
CA ARG A 36 2.78 15.21 -1.65
C ARG A 36 2.71 15.27 -0.14
N MET A 37 3.85 15.07 0.53
CA MET A 37 3.94 15.05 1.98
C MET A 37 4.96 16.11 2.45
N PRO A 38 4.57 17.41 2.49
CA PRO A 38 5.47 18.48 2.88
C PRO A 38 6.01 18.27 4.29
N GLY A 39 7.30 18.51 4.49
CA GLY A 39 7.95 18.32 5.78
C GLY A 39 8.18 16.85 6.21
N CYS A 40 7.66 15.88 5.44
CA CYS A 40 7.92 14.45 5.65
C CYS A 40 9.20 14.01 4.93
N ARG A 41 9.74 12.85 5.32
CA ARG A 41 10.83 12.15 4.65
C ARG A 41 10.58 10.66 4.57
N ALA A 42 11.24 9.99 3.63
CA ALA A 42 11.25 8.53 3.51
C ALA A 42 11.51 7.83 4.85
N LYS A 43 12.51 8.28 5.62
CA LYS A 43 12.83 7.71 6.95
C LYS A 43 11.68 7.81 7.96
N MET A 44 10.82 8.82 7.85
CA MET A 44 9.68 8.99 8.75
C MET A 44 8.58 8.00 8.40
N ILE A 45 8.40 7.70 7.11
CA ILE A 45 7.48 6.67 6.64
C ILE A 45 7.97 5.28 7.08
N ASP A 46 9.27 4.99 6.90
CA ASP A 46 9.87 3.74 7.38
C ASP A 46 9.67 3.54 8.90
N TRP A 47 9.91 4.61 9.68
CA TRP A 47 9.61 4.61 11.10
C TRP A 47 8.13 4.40 11.41
N TRP A 48 7.22 5.02 10.64
CA TRP A 48 5.78 4.89 10.85
C TRP A 48 5.34 3.42 10.81
N PHE A 49 5.75 2.67 9.78
CA PHE A 49 5.44 1.24 9.67
C PHE A 49 6.14 0.40 10.76
N SER A 50 7.29 0.86 11.26
CA SER A 50 7.97 0.24 12.41
C SER A 50 7.32 0.55 13.76
N TRP A 51 6.60 1.67 13.88
CA TRP A 51 5.96 2.14 15.12
C TRP A 51 4.47 1.78 15.21
N LEU A 52 3.79 1.61 14.08
CA LEU A 52 2.37 1.27 13.96
C LEU A 52 2.06 -0.04 14.72
N GLY A 53 1.61 0.07 15.97
CA GLY A 53 1.51 -1.05 16.90
C GLY A 53 0.15 -1.74 16.93
N GLY A 54 -0.93 -1.01 16.72
CA GLY A 54 -2.29 -1.53 16.79
C GLY A 54 -3.34 -0.49 16.43
N ILE A 55 -4.53 -0.62 17.01
CA ILE A 55 -5.73 0.14 16.65
C ILE A 55 -5.55 1.65 16.83
N ASP A 56 -5.00 2.09 17.96
CA ASP A 56 -4.91 3.53 18.28
C ASP A 56 -4.03 4.27 17.27
N GLN A 57 -2.85 3.72 16.95
CA GLN A 57 -1.97 4.30 15.94
C GLN A 57 -2.60 4.22 14.55
N TYR A 58 -3.29 3.13 14.23
CA TYR A 58 -3.94 2.96 12.94
C TYR A 58 -5.05 3.98 12.71
N LYS A 59 -5.83 4.33 13.73
CA LYS A 59 -6.83 5.40 13.67
C LYS A 59 -6.25 6.80 13.48
N LEU A 60 -5.00 7.05 13.88
CA LEU A 60 -4.33 8.33 13.58
C LEU A 60 -4.08 8.48 12.06
N TRP A 61 -3.87 7.36 11.35
CA TRP A 61 -3.61 7.36 9.92
C TRP A 61 -4.85 7.70 9.10
N HIS A 62 -6.01 7.14 9.45
CA HIS A 62 -7.27 7.52 8.84
C HIS A 62 -8.44 7.43 9.84
N PRO A 63 -8.81 8.54 10.50
CA PRO A 63 -9.72 8.51 11.64
C PRO A 63 -11.15 8.06 11.31
N ARG A 64 -11.55 8.11 10.04
CA ARG A 64 -12.89 7.72 9.58
C ARG A 64 -12.99 6.29 9.05
N ASP A 65 -11.88 5.71 8.59
CA ASP A 65 -11.92 4.49 7.78
C ASP A 65 -11.22 3.32 8.49
N HIS A 66 -10.21 3.60 9.31
CA HIS A 66 -9.45 2.59 10.02
C HIS A 66 -10.17 2.13 11.29
N VAL A 67 -10.56 0.85 11.32
CA VAL A 67 -11.37 0.27 12.41
C VAL A 67 -10.52 -0.63 13.31
N PHE A 68 -9.75 -1.53 12.71
CA PHE A 68 -8.97 -2.55 13.43
C PHE A 68 -7.58 -2.71 12.79
N SER A 69 -6.58 -3.00 13.63
CA SER A 69 -5.21 -3.25 13.22
C SER A 69 -4.52 -4.20 14.18
N ASP A 70 -3.88 -5.23 13.62
CA ASP A 70 -3.01 -6.17 14.31
C ASP A 70 -1.92 -6.69 13.36
N TRP A 71 -0.94 -7.43 13.85
CA TRP A 71 0.16 -7.95 13.06
C TRP A 71 0.40 -9.45 13.28
N GLU A 72 0.60 -10.16 12.18
CA GLU A 72 1.14 -11.53 12.20
C GLU A 72 2.63 -11.52 11.90
N ASN A 73 3.40 -12.29 12.67
CA ASN A 73 4.84 -12.50 12.45
C ASN A 73 5.70 -11.22 12.48
N ARG A 74 5.22 -10.17 13.15
CA ARG A 74 6.00 -8.95 13.37
C ARG A 74 6.80 -9.06 14.67
N ILE A 75 8.10 -8.83 14.59
CA ILE A 75 9.03 -8.94 15.72
C ILE A 75 9.77 -7.61 15.86
N ASP A 76 9.70 -6.99 17.04
CA ASP A 76 10.41 -5.76 17.40
C ASP A 76 10.29 -4.64 16.35
N GLY A 77 9.08 -4.42 15.84
CA GLY A 77 8.80 -3.39 14.83
C GLY A 77 9.20 -3.76 13.40
N LYS A 78 9.91 -4.86 13.17
CA LYS A 78 10.30 -5.31 11.82
C LYS A 78 9.07 -5.80 11.04
N TYR A 79 8.64 -4.97 10.10
CA TYR A 79 7.41 -5.20 9.36
C TYR A 79 7.63 -5.94 8.03
N ILE A 80 8.83 -5.93 7.44
CA ILE A 80 9.13 -6.73 6.23
C ILE A 80 9.03 -8.23 6.55
N GLY A 81 8.26 -8.97 5.76
CA GLY A 81 7.98 -10.40 5.97
C GLY A 81 6.81 -10.68 6.91
N SER A 82 6.28 -9.65 7.60
CA SER A 82 5.09 -9.76 8.44
C SER A 82 3.80 -9.54 7.64
N SER A 83 2.64 -9.66 8.28
CA SER A 83 1.35 -9.33 7.68
C SER A 83 0.56 -8.39 8.58
N HIS A 84 0.17 -7.23 8.05
CA HIS A 84 -0.70 -6.28 8.73
C HIS A 84 -2.15 -6.71 8.50
N LEU A 85 -2.85 -7.02 9.57
CA LEU A 85 -4.25 -7.44 9.56
C LEU A 85 -5.10 -6.22 9.84
N VAL A 86 -5.98 -5.87 8.90
CA VAL A 86 -6.77 -4.63 9.01
C VAL A 86 -8.23 -4.87 8.74
N HIS A 87 -9.07 -4.13 9.46
CA HIS A 87 -10.43 -3.88 9.04
C HIS A 87 -10.54 -2.39 8.71
N GLU A 88 -10.92 -2.09 7.47
CA GLU A 88 -10.98 -0.72 6.99
C GLU A 88 -12.15 -0.52 6.02
N TYR A 89 -12.74 0.66 6.09
CA TYR A 89 -13.54 1.19 5.00
C TYR A 89 -12.60 1.76 3.93
N LEU A 90 -13.07 1.85 2.69
CA LEU A 90 -12.30 2.52 1.62
C LEU A 90 -12.94 3.82 1.15
N ALA A 91 -14.14 4.14 1.64
CA ALA A 91 -14.82 5.40 1.34
C ALA A 91 -15.84 5.74 2.43
N GLY A 92 -15.38 5.72 3.69
CA GLY A 92 -16.21 6.00 4.87
C GLY A 92 -17.10 4.84 5.33
N GLU A 93 -17.67 4.99 6.53
CA GLU A 93 -18.47 3.97 7.25
C GLU A 93 -19.71 3.47 6.50
N GLY A 94 -20.18 4.20 5.48
CA GLY A 94 -21.28 3.76 4.61
C GLY A 94 -20.85 2.80 3.48
N SER A 95 -19.55 2.58 3.32
CA SER A 95 -18.99 1.61 2.37
C SER A 95 -18.81 0.22 3.03
N PRO A 96 -18.62 -0.85 2.26
CA PRO A 96 -18.29 -2.16 2.82
C PRO A 96 -17.05 -2.10 3.68
N LEU A 97 -17.08 -2.80 4.81
CA LEU A 97 -15.90 -3.03 5.63
C LEU A 97 -15.06 -4.13 4.99
N TYR A 98 -13.84 -3.81 4.59
CA TYR A 98 -12.89 -4.76 4.04
C TYR A 98 -12.03 -5.31 5.17
N LYS A 99 -11.86 -6.63 5.20
CA LYS A 99 -10.94 -7.31 6.12
C LYS A 99 -9.76 -7.83 5.32
N LEU A 100 -8.62 -7.17 5.46
CA LEU A 100 -7.46 -7.41 4.61
C LEU A 100 -6.30 -7.97 5.40
N ARG A 101 -5.55 -8.84 4.74
CA ARG A 101 -4.24 -9.31 5.17
C ARG A 101 -3.20 -8.75 4.21
N ILE A 102 -2.46 -7.74 4.65
CA ILE A 102 -1.47 -7.02 3.84
C ILE A 102 -0.09 -7.60 4.13
N ASN A 103 0.41 -8.42 3.21
CA ASN A 103 1.65 -9.18 3.37
C ASN A 103 2.83 -8.33 2.92
N ILE A 104 3.58 -7.76 3.85
CA ILE A 104 4.71 -6.89 3.51
C ILE A 104 5.86 -7.73 2.95
N ARG A 105 6.36 -7.32 1.78
CA ARG A 105 7.47 -7.96 1.07
C ARG A 105 8.66 -7.01 0.98
N ASP A 106 9.85 -7.57 0.76
CA ASP A 106 11.03 -6.77 0.46
C ASP A 106 10.83 -6.10 -0.92
N PRO A 107 11.05 -4.77 -1.05
CA PRO A 107 10.96 -4.09 -2.34
C PRO A 107 11.78 -4.73 -3.45
N LYS A 108 12.89 -5.40 -3.14
CA LYS A 108 13.73 -6.12 -4.12
C LYS A 108 13.05 -7.35 -4.74
N GLU A 109 11.91 -7.79 -4.19
CA GLU A 109 11.05 -8.80 -4.82
C GLU A 109 10.15 -8.19 -5.92
N PHE A 110 9.96 -6.88 -5.91
CA PHE A 110 9.08 -6.14 -6.82
C PHE A 110 9.88 -5.37 -7.88
N TYR A 111 10.96 -4.73 -7.46
CA TYR A 111 11.83 -3.92 -8.30
C TYR A 111 13.10 -4.67 -8.70
N ASP A 112 13.77 -4.19 -9.76
CA ASP A 112 15.14 -4.58 -10.03
C ASP A 112 16.02 -4.15 -8.84
N PRO A 113 16.71 -5.08 -8.14
CA PRO A 113 17.38 -4.77 -6.88
C PRO A 113 18.45 -3.69 -7.02
N LYS A 114 19.25 -3.75 -8.10
CA LYS A 114 20.35 -2.81 -8.33
C LYS A 114 19.83 -1.42 -8.63
N ARG A 115 18.84 -1.29 -9.51
CA ARG A 115 18.22 0.00 -9.84
C ARG A 115 17.50 0.60 -8.65
N PHE A 116 16.83 -0.22 -7.82
CA PHE A 116 16.16 0.25 -6.62
C PHE A 116 17.17 0.85 -5.63
N GLU A 117 18.26 0.15 -5.34
CA GLU A 117 19.33 0.66 -4.48
C GLU A 117 19.94 1.97 -5.03
N GLN A 118 20.19 2.02 -6.34
CA GLN A 118 20.74 3.20 -7.01
C GLN A 118 19.78 4.40 -7.02
N SER A 119 18.47 4.17 -6.92
CA SER A 119 17.47 5.24 -6.92
C SER A 119 17.49 6.08 -5.64
N GLY A 120 18.01 5.53 -4.53
CA GLY A 120 17.94 6.14 -3.20
C GLY A 120 16.52 6.28 -2.64
N ALA A 121 15.52 5.71 -3.32
CA ALA A 121 14.13 5.74 -2.88
C ALA A 121 13.87 4.69 -1.80
N PHE A 122 12.78 4.91 -1.07
CA PHE A 122 12.23 3.94 -0.14
C PHE A 122 10.91 3.40 -0.69
N ALA A 123 10.56 2.16 -0.35
CA ALA A 123 9.27 1.61 -0.75
C ALA A 123 8.69 0.67 0.29
N ILE A 124 7.38 0.74 0.47
CA ILE A 124 6.59 -0.29 1.12
C ILE A 124 5.94 -1.11 0.02
N THR A 125 6.21 -2.41 -0.04
CA THR A 125 5.61 -3.31 -1.02
C THR A 125 4.84 -4.41 -0.31
N ALA A 126 3.68 -4.78 -0.87
CA ALA A 126 2.87 -5.82 -0.27
C ALA A 126 2.05 -6.62 -1.27
N ILE A 127 1.69 -7.84 -0.86
CA ILE A 127 0.62 -8.62 -1.48
C ILE A 127 -0.64 -8.43 -0.65
N ILE A 128 -1.72 -8.03 -1.29
CA ILE A 128 -3.03 -7.78 -0.68
C ILE A 128 -3.85 -9.07 -0.75
N GLY A 129 -4.37 -9.51 0.39
CA GLY A 129 -5.27 -10.65 0.47
C GLY A 129 -6.48 -10.40 1.34
N ASP A 130 -7.46 -11.28 1.18
CA ASP A 130 -8.63 -11.38 2.04
C ASP A 130 -8.20 -11.97 3.40
N LEU A 131 -8.61 -11.38 4.51
CA LEU A 131 -8.24 -11.88 5.84
C LEU A 131 -8.97 -13.18 6.20
N GLU A 132 -10.21 -13.32 5.78
CA GLU A 132 -11.10 -14.43 6.15
C GLU A 132 -10.99 -15.62 5.20
N HIS A 133 -10.51 -15.41 3.98
CA HIS A 133 -10.34 -16.45 2.97
C HIS A 133 -8.86 -16.58 2.56
N PRO A 134 -8.36 -17.78 2.22
CA PRO A 134 -6.97 -18.00 1.82
C PRO A 134 -6.70 -17.50 0.39
N VAL A 135 -7.00 -16.24 0.10
CA VAL A 135 -6.94 -15.62 -1.23
C VAL A 135 -6.11 -14.36 -1.17
N ASN A 136 -5.13 -14.26 -2.06
CA ASN A 136 -4.51 -13.01 -2.45
C ASN A 136 -5.19 -12.49 -3.72
N PHE A 137 -5.45 -11.20 -3.79
CA PHE A 137 -6.14 -10.59 -4.93
C PHE A 137 -5.43 -9.36 -5.49
N GLY A 138 -4.38 -8.86 -4.83
CA GLY A 138 -3.69 -7.68 -5.30
C GLY A 138 -2.23 -7.60 -4.90
N ARG A 139 -1.55 -6.64 -5.49
CA ARG A 139 -0.18 -6.24 -5.15
C ARG A 139 -0.13 -4.74 -5.04
N MET A 140 0.71 -4.21 -4.17
CA MET A 140 0.86 -2.78 -4.02
C MET A 140 2.30 -2.36 -3.78
N THR A 141 2.57 -1.11 -4.14
CA THR A 141 3.74 -0.38 -3.70
C THR A 141 3.34 1.02 -3.31
N HIS A 142 3.84 1.48 -2.17
CA HIS A 142 4.07 2.90 -1.92
C HIS A 142 5.53 3.15 -2.26
N PHE A 143 5.81 3.92 -3.30
CA PHE A 143 7.16 4.35 -3.68
C PHE A 143 7.40 5.77 -3.19
N ILE A 144 8.35 5.96 -2.27
CA ILE A 144 8.63 7.23 -1.60
C ILE A 144 9.95 7.79 -2.12
N ARG A 145 9.90 9.03 -2.62
CA ARG A 145 11.09 9.78 -3.02
C ARG A 145 11.13 11.11 -2.26
N ASP A 146 12.28 11.40 -1.66
CA ASP A 146 12.51 12.71 -1.04
C ASP A 146 12.69 13.81 -2.09
N THR A 147 12.19 15.00 -1.80
CA THR A 147 12.22 16.20 -2.64
C THR A 147 12.77 17.40 -1.87
N ASP A 148 12.74 18.58 -2.46
CA ASP A 148 13.07 19.83 -1.76
C ASP A 148 12.05 20.22 -0.68
N TYR A 149 10.76 19.90 -0.88
CA TYR A 149 9.68 20.27 0.04
C TYR A 149 9.34 19.20 1.10
N GLY A 150 9.87 17.99 0.99
CA GLY A 150 9.52 16.86 1.87
C GLY A 150 9.69 15.53 1.14
N CYS A 151 8.65 14.72 1.08
CA CYS A 151 8.65 13.56 0.18
C CYS A 151 7.36 13.50 -0.63
N GLU A 152 7.39 12.71 -1.69
CA GLU A 152 6.21 12.34 -2.45
C GLU A 152 6.06 10.82 -2.38
N MET A 153 4.85 10.38 -2.09
CA MET A 153 4.47 8.97 -2.10
C MET A 153 3.68 8.70 -3.38
N ARG A 154 4.23 7.81 -4.22
CA ARG A 154 3.65 7.33 -5.48
C ARG A 154 3.15 5.91 -5.27
N SER A 155 1.87 5.79 -4.99
CA SER A 155 1.21 4.52 -4.71
C SER A 155 0.73 3.87 -6.01
N ARG A 156 0.88 2.54 -6.12
CA ARG A 156 0.24 1.71 -7.14
C ARG A 156 -0.39 0.50 -6.47
N PHE A 157 -1.61 0.19 -6.86
CA PHE A 157 -2.32 -1.02 -6.48
C PHE A 157 -2.73 -1.75 -7.76
N TRP A 158 -2.21 -2.94 -7.95
CA TRP A 158 -2.56 -3.85 -9.04
C TRP A 158 -3.53 -4.89 -8.51
N LEU A 159 -4.81 -4.71 -8.80
CA LEU A 159 -5.89 -5.57 -8.33
C LEU A 159 -6.27 -6.63 -9.37
N GLY A 160 -6.69 -7.80 -8.90
CA GLY A 160 -7.08 -8.96 -9.72
C GLY A 160 -5.98 -9.98 -9.97
N TYR A 161 -4.84 -9.88 -9.28
CA TYR A 161 -3.80 -10.91 -9.27
C TYR A 161 -4.21 -12.02 -8.30
N MET A 162 -5.20 -12.80 -8.71
CA MET A 162 -5.82 -13.85 -7.89
C MET A 162 -4.87 -15.02 -7.67
N ALA A 163 -4.58 -15.34 -6.42
CA ALA A 163 -3.79 -16.52 -6.06
C ALA A 163 -4.31 -17.13 -4.77
N SER A 164 -4.36 -18.46 -4.71
CA SER A 164 -4.59 -19.17 -3.46
C SER A 164 -3.37 -19.02 -2.56
N ARG A 165 -3.61 -18.80 -1.27
CA ARG A 165 -2.58 -18.89 -0.24
C ARG A 165 -2.27 -20.33 0.16
N ASP A 166 -3.15 -21.28 -0.19
CA ASP A 166 -2.90 -22.71 -0.03
C ASP A 166 -2.18 -23.23 -1.30
N PRO A 167 -0.89 -23.64 -1.18
CA PRO A 167 -0.12 -24.12 -2.32
C PRO A 167 -0.68 -25.43 -2.91
N THR A 168 -1.51 -26.16 -2.18
CA THR A 168 -2.15 -27.40 -2.64
C THR A 168 -3.45 -27.17 -3.40
N ALA A 169 -4.01 -25.96 -3.33
CA ALA A 169 -5.31 -25.59 -3.90
C ALA A 169 -5.18 -24.36 -4.82
N ALA A 170 -4.30 -24.44 -5.83
CA ALA A 170 -4.11 -23.36 -6.79
C ALA A 170 -5.38 -23.11 -7.64
N PHE A 171 -5.69 -21.84 -7.90
CA PHE A 171 -6.80 -21.47 -8.78
C PHE A 171 -6.45 -21.65 -10.25
N THR A 172 -7.31 -22.35 -10.98
CA THR A 172 -7.30 -22.38 -12.44
C THR A 172 -7.62 -21.00 -13.02
N GLU A 173 -7.21 -20.73 -14.27
CA GLU A 173 -7.51 -19.46 -14.93
C GLU A 173 -9.01 -19.09 -14.99
N PRO A 174 -9.95 -20.03 -15.26
CA PRO A 174 -11.38 -19.74 -15.15
C PRO A 174 -11.80 -19.29 -13.75
N GLN A 175 -11.33 -19.97 -12.69
CA GLN A 175 -11.65 -19.59 -11.31
C GLN A 175 -11.11 -18.21 -10.97
N GLN A 176 -9.87 -17.90 -11.37
CA GLN A 176 -9.31 -16.56 -11.18
C GLN A 176 -10.14 -15.48 -11.89
N ARG A 177 -10.60 -15.75 -13.12
CA ARG A 177 -11.43 -14.83 -13.90
C ARG A 177 -12.78 -14.58 -13.23
N ASP A 178 -13.43 -15.65 -12.75
CA ASP A 178 -14.71 -15.54 -12.06
C ASP A 178 -14.58 -14.73 -10.76
N LEU A 179 -13.54 -15.00 -9.97
CA LEU A 179 -13.25 -14.22 -8.76
C LEU A 179 -12.99 -12.74 -9.06
N ARG A 180 -12.21 -12.43 -10.11
CA ARG A 180 -11.98 -11.04 -10.54
C ARG A 180 -13.28 -10.31 -10.85
N ARG A 181 -14.15 -10.93 -11.66
CA ARG A 181 -15.43 -10.34 -12.09
C ARG A 181 -16.38 -10.08 -10.93
N GLN A 182 -16.34 -10.93 -9.91
CA GLN A 182 -17.21 -10.81 -8.74
C GLN A 182 -16.70 -9.78 -7.73
N HIS A 183 -15.38 -9.72 -7.51
CA HIS A 183 -14.83 -9.00 -6.36
C HIS A 183 -13.96 -7.79 -6.71
N VAL A 184 -13.37 -7.73 -7.90
CA VAL A 184 -12.43 -6.66 -8.31
C VAL A 184 -13.14 -5.70 -9.27
N THR A 185 -14.03 -4.90 -8.70
CA THR A 185 -14.93 -4.01 -9.44
C THR A 185 -14.32 -2.62 -9.65
N GLU A 186 -14.88 -1.86 -10.59
CA GLU A 186 -14.58 -0.43 -10.74
C GLU A 186 -14.83 0.33 -9.43
N GLU A 187 -15.90 0.01 -8.72
CA GLU A 187 -16.24 0.67 -7.46
C GLU A 187 -15.19 0.39 -6.37
N LEU A 188 -14.64 -0.83 -6.30
CA LEU A 188 -13.49 -1.10 -5.43
C LEU A 188 -12.29 -0.23 -5.79
N ALA A 189 -11.97 -0.13 -7.08
CA ALA A 189 -10.84 0.66 -7.56
C ALA A 189 -11.01 2.16 -7.28
N ARG A 190 -12.23 2.69 -7.47
CA ARG A 190 -12.59 4.08 -7.15
C ARG A 190 -12.49 4.38 -5.66
N ARG A 191 -13.02 3.50 -4.80
CA ARG A 191 -12.92 3.67 -3.34
C ARG A 191 -11.47 3.59 -2.87
N LEU A 192 -10.71 2.60 -3.33
CA LEU A 192 -9.30 2.48 -2.99
C LEU A 192 -8.50 3.72 -3.41
N HIS A 193 -8.82 4.33 -4.56
CA HIS A 193 -8.19 5.60 -4.96
C HIS A 193 -8.49 6.73 -3.97
N GLN A 194 -9.75 6.88 -3.58
CA GLN A 194 -10.15 7.87 -2.56
C GLN A 194 -9.41 7.63 -1.24
N HIS A 195 -9.47 6.40 -0.72
CA HIS A 195 -8.81 6.00 0.52
C HIS A 195 -7.31 6.31 0.51
N ALA A 196 -6.59 5.88 -0.54
CA ALA A 196 -5.16 6.06 -0.65
C ALA A 196 -4.72 7.54 -0.72
N VAL A 197 -5.58 8.42 -1.26
CA VAL A 197 -5.32 9.87 -1.27
C VAL A 197 -5.58 10.47 0.11
N GLU A 198 -6.69 10.09 0.76
CA GLU A 198 -7.09 10.60 2.07
C GLU A 198 -6.12 10.17 3.18
N GLU A 199 -5.83 8.86 3.29
CA GLU A 199 -5.00 8.30 4.38
C GLU A 199 -3.58 8.89 4.38
N MET A 200 -2.98 9.05 3.19
CA MET A 200 -1.63 9.59 3.08
C MET A 200 -1.63 11.10 3.29
N GLY A 201 -2.73 11.78 2.98
CA GLY A 201 -2.94 13.18 3.31
C GLY A 201 -2.98 13.40 4.82
N TYR A 202 -3.80 12.63 5.55
CA TYR A 202 -3.85 12.69 7.01
C TYR A 202 -2.49 12.35 7.64
N LEU A 203 -1.82 11.30 7.15
CA LEU A 203 -0.49 10.95 7.64
C LEU A 203 0.52 12.07 7.42
N ALA A 204 0.51 12.73 6.26
CA ALA A 204 1.42 13.83 5.95
C ALA A 204 1.31 15.00 6.95
N GLU A 205 0.11 15.27 7.46
CA GLU A 205 -0.12 16.36 8.43
C GLU A 205 0.49 16.05 9.80
N ILE A 206 0.40 14.79 10.26
CA ILE A 206 0.80 14.42 11.61
C ILE A 206 2.24 13.89 11.70
N LEU A 207 2.72 13.25 10.64
CA LEU A 207 3.92 12.42 10.68
C LEU A 207 5.19 13.17 11.08
N PRO A 208 5.52 14.37 10.54
CA PRO A 208 6.77 15.04 10.88
C PRO A 208 6.85 15.41 12.36
N THR A 209 5.74 15.90 12.91
CA THR A 209 5.66 16.33 14.31
C THR A 209 5.65 15.12 15.24
N LEU A 210 4.90 14.08 14.90
CA LEU A 210 4.86 12.85 15.67
C LEU A 210 6.21 12.15 15.70
N TYR A 211 6.86 12.00 14.54
CA TYR A 211 8.20 11.44 14.42
C TYR A 211 9.19 12.15 15.35
N ARG A 212 9.34 13.47 15.20
CA ARG A 212 10.24 14.27 16.05
C ARG A 212 9.95 14.12 17.53
N ARG A 213 8.67 14.08 17.91
CA ARG A 213 8.26 13.95 19.32
C ARG A 213 8.65 12.59 19.90
N VAL A 214 8.51 11.51 19.13
CA VAL A 214 8.75 10.14 19.61
C VAL A 214 10.23 9.75 19.51
N THR A 215 10.90 10.11 18.41
CA THR A 215 12.28 9.70 18.14
C THR A 215 13.32 10.72 18.61
N GLN A 216 12.91 11.97 18.86
CA GLN A 216 13.80 13.12 19.12
C GLN A 216 14.73 13.45 17.94
N ASP A 217 14.57 12.80 16.78
CA ASP A 217 15.32 13.12 15.58
C ASP A 217 14.71 14.34 14.88
N ASN A 218 15.40 15.47 15.00
CA ASN A 218 15.03 16.74 14.37
C ASN A 218 15.66 16.95 12.99
N THR A 219 16.42 15.96 12.47
CA THR A 219 17.03 16.09 11.15
C THR A 219 15.95 16.03 10.07
N PHE A 220 16.07 16.93 9.11
CA PHE A 220 15.26 16.92 7.90
C PHE A 220 15.83 15.93 6.89
#